data_AF-A0A395SEB2-F1
#
_entry.id   AF-A0A395SEB2-F1
#
_cell.length_a   1.000
_cell.length_b   1.000
_cell.length_c   1.000
_cell.angle_alpha   90.00
_cell.angle_beta   90.00
_cell.angle_gamma   90.00
#
_symmetry.space_group_name_H-M   'P 1'
#
loop_
_entity.id
_entity.type
_entity.pdbx_description
1 polymer ?
#
loop_
_entity_poly.entity_id
_entity_poly.type
_entity_poly.pdbx_seq_one_letter_code
_entity_poly.pdbx_strand_id
1 'polypeptide(L)'
;MPRKLVTVRHVSAITPIPGADRIEAATVDGWTCVVSTNIFKPGDRGVYFEIDSLLPASDPRFAFLAPKIISPNGPTHTPDVRVRTVKIRGVLSQGLLMPLNYFPEIVSRIDAVVSDGLQVEGFEDILNVRKYEGPATPSPSLDSALSTPLPDFPPFIPRTEQERVQNLPNVFSAHGSEIFQESTKMDGSSMTVFYLDKSSPLSQTLPDEIRDVGVGVCSRNRVQIENHPRSQPLFYTTARALGLHKTLAKIGRNIAIQGELCGSSVQSNFEGFAKGTHSFFLFAVYDIDEQRYLPPREVHEKWAPLLGVEHVPVHGYRALNQVGSTVTDLVARAEGKGVNGRKREGIVFKRKDGLFSFKAISNSYLLKHGE
;
A
#
# COMPACT_ATOMS: atom_id res chain seq x y z
N MET A 1 2.39 -10.00 -4.10
CA MET A 1 2.22 -10.65 -2.78
C MET A 1 1.61 -9.65 -1.82
N PRO A 2 0.74 -10.07 -0.88
CA PRO A 2 0.28 -9.18 0.19
C PRO A 2 1.47 -8.68 1.01
N ARG A 3 1.39 -7.43 1.46
CA ARG A 3 2.38 -6.81 2.34
C ARG A 3 2.51 -7.61 3.63
N LYS A 4 3.74 -7.86 4.07
CA LYS A 4 4.04 -8.49 5.36
C LYS A 4 4.31 -7.38 6.38
N LEU A 5 3.53 -7.35 7.44
CA LEU A 5 3.66 -6.39 8.53
C LEU A 5 4.68 -6.86 9.58
N VAL A 6 4.84 -8.17 9.76
CA VAL A 6 5.71 -8.73 10.80
C VAL A 6 6.67 -9.73 10.17
N THR A 7 7.97 -9.43 10.23
CA THR A 7 9.01 -10.27 9.60
C THR A 7 10.25 -10.33 10.48
N VAL A 8 11.05 -11.39 10.35
CA VAL A 8 12.37 -11.44 11.01
C VAL A 8 13.42 -10.84 10.08
N ARG A 9 14.16 -9.87 10.61
CA ARG A 9 15.13 -9.07 9.86
C ARG A 9 16.46 -9.00 10.59
N HIS A 10 17.51 -8.66 9.84
CA HIS A 10 18.85 -8.43 10.37
C HIS A 10 19.08 -6.94 10.63
N VAL A 11 19.77 -6.65 11.72
CA VAL A 11 20.28 -5.31 12.01
C VAL A 11 21.58 -5.12 11.24
N SER A 12 21.60 -4.21 10.27
CA SER A 12 22.78 -3.94 9.45
C SER A 12 23.72 -2.93 10.10
N ALA A 13 23.20 -2.00 10.88
CA ALA A 13 23.98 -0.98 11.58
C ALA A 13 23.29 -0.52 12.86
N ILE A 14 24.10 -0.06 13.81
CA ILE A 14 23.68 0.64 15.02
C ILE A 14 24.44 1.97 15.07
N THR A 15 23.70 3.07 15.12
CA THR A 15 24.28 4.43 15.13
C THR A 15 23.85 5.15 16.42
N PRO A 16 24.81 5.61 17.25
CA PRO A 16 24.48 6.44 18.42
C PRO A 16 23.68 7.68 18.03
N ILE A 17 22.69 8.04 18.84
CA ILE A 17 21.90 9.27 18.64
C ILE A 17 22.56 10.40 19.43
N PRO A 18 23.02 11.49 18.80
CA PRO A 18 23.67 12.59 19.50
C PRO A 18 22.79 13.15 20.63
N GLY A 19 23.35 13.21 21.84
CA GLY A 19 22.66 13.72 23.02
C GLY A 19 21.62 12.77 23.63
N ALA A 20 21.62 11.49 23.25
CA ALA A 20 20.80 10.45 23.88
C ALA A 20 21.67 9.30 24.41
N ASP A 21 21.47 8.93 25.67
CA ASP A 21 22.25 7.94 26.42
C ASP A 21 21.53 6.58 26.55
N ARG A 22 20.22 6.55 26.28
CA ARG A 22 19.36 5.37 26.46
C ARG A 22 18.82 4.79 25.17
N ILE A 23 19.06 5.45 24.04
CA ILE A 23 18.54 5.05 22.74
C ILE A 23 19.58 5.21 21.64
N GLU A 24 19.47 4.36 20.63
CA GLU A 24 20.30 4.32 19.44
C GLU A 24 19.44 4.05 18.19
N ALA A 25 19.98 4.31 17.00
CA ALA A 25 19.29 4.09 15.74
C ALA A 25 19.77 2.78 15.11
N ALA A 26 18.88 1.80 15.00
CA ALA A 26 19.09 0.56 14.28
C ALA A 26 18.67 0.69 12.82
N THR A 27 19.52 0.24 11.90
CA THR A 27 19.19 0.11 10.48
C THR A 27 18.76 -1.33 10.19
N VAL A 28 17.59 -1.47 9.56
CA VAL A 28 16.98 -2.76 9.21
C VAL A 28 16.53 -2.68 7.76
N ASP A 29 17.20 -3.38 6.86
CA ASP A 29 17.06 -3.19 5.41
C ASP A 29 17.20 -1.70 5.03
N GLY A 30 16.17 -1.08 4.43
CA GLY A 30 16.10 0.35 4.16
C GLY A 30 15.40 1.19 5.24
N TRP A 31 15.05 0.60 6.39
CA TRP A 31 14.37 1.25 7.50
C TRP A 31 15.33 1.71 8.60
N THR A 32 14.91 2.72 9.36
CA THR A 32 15.57 3.15 10.59
C THR A 32 14.59 3.04 11.75
N CYS A 33 14.98 2.33 12.82
CA CYS A 33 14.19 2.17 14.04
C CYS A 33 15.01 2.66 15.23
N VAL A 34 14.40 3.48 16.09
CA VAL A 34 15.02 3.85 17.36
C VAL A 34 14.78 2.74 18.36
N VAL A 35 15.86 2.21 18.93
CA VAL A 35 15.87 1.12 19.91
C VAL A 35 16.58 1.56 21.19
N SER A 36 16.35 0.84 22.29
CA SER A 36 17.13 1.08 23.52
C SER A 36 18.58 0.66 23.34
N THR A 37 19.50 1.39 23.98
CA THR A 37 20.94 1.11 23.92
C THR A 37 21.29 -0.28 24.42
N ASN A 38 22.24 -0.93 23.75
CA ASN A 38 22.77 -2.26 24.09
C ASN A 38 21.77 -3.42 23.92
N ILE A 39 20.66 -3.20 23.21
CA ILE A 39 19.70 -4.28 22.91
C ILE A 39 20.07 -5.02 21.62
N PHE A 40 20.72 -4.35 20.66
CA PHE A 40 21.11 -4.94 19.37
C PHE A 40 22.57 -4.61 19.02
N LYS A 41 23.17 -5.49 18.23
CA LYS A 41 24.46 -5.31 17.54
C LYS A 41 24.30 -5.58 16.04
N PRO A 42 25.15 -5.01 15.18
CA PRO A 42 25.17 -5.39 13.76
C PRO A 42 25.30 -6.90 13.59
N GLY A 43 24.45 -7.48 12.75
CA GLY A 43 24.33 -8.93 12.53
C GLY A 43 23.19 -9.60 13.30
N ASP A 44 22.73 -9.01 14.41
CA ASP A 44 21.64 -9.57 15.22
C ASP A 44 20.33 -9.68 14.42
N ARG A 45 19.49 -10.62 14.83
CA ARG A 45 18.12 -10.80 14.31
C ARG A 45 17.10 -10.20 15.27
N GLY A 46 16.09 -9.55 14.71
CA GLY A 46 14.93 -9.04 15.46
C GLY A 46 13.62 -9.25 14.70
N VAL A 47 12.52 -9.22 15.44
CA VAL A 47 11.17 -9.19 14.88
C VAL A 47 10.85 -7.73 14.56
N TYR A 48 10.69 -7.45 13.27
CA TYR A 48 10.39 -6.13 12.75
C TYR A 48 8.91 -6.03 12.41
N PHE A 49 8.26 -5.03 13.02
CA PHE A 49 6.87 -4.65 12.77
C PHE A 49 6.87 -3.38 11.92
N GLU A 50 6.39 -3.45 10.69
CA GLU A 50 6.34 -2.29 9.81
C GLU A 50 5.34 -1.24 10.30
N ILE A 51 5.48 0.00 9.82
CA ILE A 51 4.44 1.03 9.97
C ILE A 51 3.07 0.54 9.49
N ASP A 52 1.99 1.03 10.07
CA ASP A 52 0.62 0.53 9.93
C ASP A 52 0.34 -0.83 10.59
N SER A 53 1.30 -1.44 11.29
CA SER A 53 0.99 -2.58 12.16
C SER A 53 0.13 -2.13 13.34
N LEU A 54 -1.01 -2.78 13.53
CA LEU A 54 -1.89 -2.61 14.68
C LEU A 54 -1.62 -3.75 15.66
N LEU A 55 -0.89 -3.43 16.73
CA LEU A 55 -0.42 -4.36 17.74
C LEU A 55 -1.53 -4.60 18.79
N PRO A 56 -1.84 -5.87 19.12
CA PRO A 56 -2.92 -6.19 20.06
C PRO A 56 -2.57 -5.69 21.46
N ALA A 57 -3.47 -4.92 22.07
CA ALA A 57 -3.28 -4.40 23.43
C ALA A 57 -3.25 -5.50 24.50
N SER A 58 -3.79 -6.67 24.19
CA SER A 58 -3.78 -7.84 25.07
C SER A 58 -2.41 -8.50 25.17
N ASP A 59 -1.47 -8.19 24.27
CA ASP A 59 -0.14 -8.78 24.29
C ASP A 59 0.81 -7.95 25.18
N PRO A 60 1.28 -8.51 26.32
CA PRO A 60 2.09 -7.78 27.29
C PRO A 60 3.44 -7.33 26.74
N ARG A 61 3.93 -7.92 25.64
CA ARG A 61 5.18 -7.52 24.98
C ARG A 61 5.10 -6.08 24.46
N PHE A 62 3.90 -5.60 24.11
CA PHE A 62 3.68 -4.25 23.59
C PHE A 62 3.20 -3.25 24.66
N ALA A 63 3.07 -3.68 25.92
CA ALA A 63 2.50 -2.85 27.00
C ALA A 63 3.26 -1.52 27.21
N PHE A 64 4.56 -1.48 26.88
CA PHE A 64 5.37 -0.26 26.99
C PHE A 64 5.00 0.83 25.96
N LEU A 65 4.27 0.47 24.89
CA LEU A 65 3.79 1.41 23.87
C LEU A 65 2.37 1.89 24.14
N ALA A 66 1.64 1.23 25.05
CA ALA A 66 0.25 1.52 25.34
C ALA A 66 0.08 2.95 25.88
N PRO A 67 -0.80 3.77 25.28
CA PRO A 67 -1.14 5.06 25.86
C PRO A 67 -1.89 4.82 27.19
N LYS A 68 -1.45 5.46 28.26
CA LYS A 68 -2.20 5.49 29.53
C LYS A 68 -3.44 6.37 29.35
N ILE A 69 -4.54 5.80 28.89
CA ILE A 69 -5.83 6.50 28.90
C ILE A 69 -6.36 6.42 30.34
N ILE A 70 -6.63 7.59 30.94
CA ILE A 70 -7.33 7.71 32.21
C ILE A 70 -8.75 8.18 31.87
N SER A 71 -9.73 7.29 32.01
CA SER A 71 -11.14 7.66 31.94
C SER A 71 -11.53 8.31 33.28
N PRO A 72 -12.38 9.35 33.27
CA PRO A 72 -12.96 9.91 34.50
C PRO A 72 -13.73 8.88 35.36
N ASN A 73 -14.18 7.75 34.79
CA ASN A 73 -15.20 6.87 35.38
C ASN A 73 -14.79 5.38 35.56
N GLY A 74 -13.51 5.05 35.70
CA GLY A 74 -13.08 3.66 35.95
C GLY A 74 -12.46 2.94 34.74
N PRO A 75 -12.32 1.60 34.77
CA PRO A 75 -11.22 0.91 34.10
C PRO A 75 -11.18 1.18 32.60
N THR A 76 -10.01 1.58 32.15
CA THR A 76 -9.72 1.93 30.77
C THR A 76 -9.34 0.68 29.99
N HIS A 77 -10.09 0.40 28.93
CA HIS A 77 -9.61 -0.55 27.92
C HIS A 77 -8.35 0.05 27.29
N THR A 78 -7.25 -0.71 27.29
CA THR A 78 -6.04 -0.29 26.59
C THR A 78 -6.28 -0.49 25.10
N PRO A 79 -6.25 0.55 24.25
CA PRO A 79 -6.48 0.37 22.82
C PRO A 79 -5.27 -0.31 22.18
N ASP A 80 -5.51 -1.06 21.10
CA ASP A 80 -4.46 -1.58 20.22
C ASP A 80 -3.54 -0.42 19.78
N VAL A 81 -2.25 -0.72 19.63
CA VAL A 81 -1.23 0.27 19.34
C VAL A 81 -0.90 0.26 17.86
N ARG A 82 -1.12 1.37 17.17
CA ARG A 82 -0.63 1.56 15.79
C ARG A 82 0.86 1.92 15.79
N VAL A 83 1.67 1.12 15.11
CA VAL A 83 3.05 1.47 14.74
C VAL A 83 2.99 2.52 13.65
N ARG A 84 3.62 3.68 13.90
CA ARG A 84 3.61 4.84 13.01
C ARG A 84 5.01 5.40 12.82
N THR A 85 5.21 6.19 11.78
CA THR A 85 6.39 7.04 11.63
C THR A 85 6.42 8.07 12.76
N VAL A 86 7.53 8.10 13.50
CA VAL A 86 7.77 9.11 14.54
C VAL A 86 9.14 9.73 14.39
N LYS A 87 9.35 10.88 15.05
CA LYS A 87 10.67 11.51 15.15
C LYS A 87 11.07 11.56 16.62
N ILE A 88 12.14 10.85 16.98
CA ILE A 88 12.64 10.76 18.37
C ILE A 88 14.02 11.40 18.39
N ARG A 89 14.20 12.45 19.20
CA ARG A 89 15.46 13.19 19.32
C ARG A 89 16.05 13.62 17.96
N GLY A 90 15.19 13.99 17.01
CA GLY A 90 15.62 14.42 15.68
C GLY A 90 15.79 13.30 14.65
N VAL A 91 15.80 12.04 15.07
CA VAL A 91 15.95 10.86 14.20
C VAL A 91 14.59 10.31 13.81
N LEU A 92 14.42 9.99 12.51
CA LEU A 92 13.23 9.32 12.01
C LEU A 92 13.23 7.86 12.48
N SER A 93 12.12 7.41 13.08
CA SER A 93 11.91 6.02 13.48
C SER A 93 10.66 5.50 12.79
N GLN A 94 10.82 4.45 11.98
CA GLN A 94 9.76 3.82 11.23
C GLN A 94 9.75 2.33 11.54
N GLY A 95 8.60 1.84 11.97
CA GLY A 95 8.46 0.49 12.48
C GLY A 95 8.87 0.34 13.94
N LEU A 96 8.70 -0.87 14.45
CA LEU A 96 9.13 -1.31 15.76
C LEU A 96 10.03 -2.53 15.59
N LEU A 97 11.22 -2.51 16.20
CA LEU A 97 12.16 -3.64 16.19
C LEU A 97 12.26 -4.20 17.61
N MET A 98 11.94 -5.49 17.77
CA MET A 98 11.99 -6.17 19.06
C MET A 98 12.92 -7.40 19.02
N PRO A 99 13.64 -7.70 20.11
CA PRO A 99 14.52 -8.86 20.20
C PRO A 99 13.80 -10.17 19.84
N LEU A 100 14.46 -11.02 19.05
CA LEU A 100 13.86 -12.27 18.58
C LEU A 100 13.49 -13.23 19.73
N ASN A 101 14.25 -13.21 20.83
CA ASN A 101 14.00 -14.03 22.01
C ASN A 101 12.70 -13.68 22.76
N TYR A 102 12.04 -12.55 22.45
CA TYR A 102 10.71 -12.23 22.99
C TYR A 102 9.57 -12.98 22.28
N PHE A 103 9.88 -13.70 21.21
CA PHE A 103 8.90 -14.40 20.36
C PHE A 103 9.32 -15.88 20.16
N PRO A 104 9.27 -16.73 21.21
CA PRO A 104 9.63 -18.15 21.11
C PRO A 104 8.80 -18.91 20.06
N GLU A 105 7.56 -18.49 19.80
CA GLU A 105 6.70 -19.03 18.76
C GLU A 105 7.22 -18.76 17.35
N ILE A 106 7.94 -17.65 17.13
CA ILE A 106 8.61 -17.31 15.88
C ILE A 106 9.92 -18.09 15.77
N VAL A 107 10.71 -18.15 16.85
CA VAL A 107 11.97 -18.93 16.88
C VAL A 107 11.71 -20.40 16.51
N SER A 108 10.68 -21.00 17.11
CA SER A 108 10.30 -22.39 16.86
C SER A 108 9.91 -22.66 15.40
N ARG A 109 9.40 -21.64 14.69
CA ARG A 109 9.07 -21.73 13.26
C ARG A 109 10.31 -21.59 12.38
N ILE A 110 11.21 -20.67 12.74
CA ILE A 110 12.44 -20.41 12.01
C ILE A 110 13.41 -21.58 12.08
N ASP A 111 13.57 -22.21 13.25
CA ASP A 111 14.49 -23.35 13.42
C ASP A 111 14.05 -24.57 12.60
N ALA A 112 12.78 -24.62 12.15
CA ALA A 112 12.28 -25.62 11.24
C ALA A 112 12.55 -25.33 9.75
N VAL A 113 13.07 -24.13 9.40
CA VAL A 113 13.28 -23.67 8.02
C VAL A 113 14.79 -23.52 7.75
N VAL A 114 15.32 -24.28 6.79
CA VAL A 114 16.71 -24.15 6.32
C VAL A 114 16.91 -22.79 5.61
N SER A 115 18.08 -22.21 5.84
CA SER A 115 18.53 -20.84 5.53
C SER A 115 18.20 -20.27 4.15
N ASP A 116 18.15 -18.93 4.11
CA ASP A 116 17.94 -17.96 3.01
C ASP A 116 16.51 -17.48 2.72
N GLY A 117 15.49 -18.06 3.38
CA GLY A 117 14.08 -17.65 3.21
C GLY A 117 13.47 -16.75 4.29
N LEU A 118 14.17 -16.42 5.38
CA LEU A 118 13.55 -15.82 6.59
C LEU A 118 12.80 -14.50 6.35
N GLN A 119 13.23 -13.68 5.38
CA GLN A 119 12.56 -12.41 5.06
C GLN A 119 11.22 -12.60 4.32
N VAL A 120 10.90 -13.84 3.94
CA VAL A 120 9.73 -14.20 3.13
C VAL A 120 8.59 -14.73 3.99
N GLU A 121 8.77 -15.03 5.26
CA GLU A 121 7.67 -15.46 6.14
C GLU A 121 7.06 -14.27 6.89
N GLY A 122 5.73 -14.16 6.85
CA GLY A 122 4.97 -13.19 7.63
C GLY A 122 4.49 -13.84 8.93
N PHE A 123 4.64 -13.14 10.05
CA PHE A 123 4.25 -13.60 11.39
C PHE A 123 3.07 -12.80 11.97
N GLU A 124 2.26 -12.19 11.12
CA GLU A 124 1.14 -11.33 11.54
C GLU A 124 0.05 -12.16 12.24
N ASP A 125 -0.31 -13.30 11.65
CA ASP A 125 -1.39 -14.15 12.14
C ASP A 125 -1.04 -14.78 13.50
N ILE A 126 0.20 -15.25 13.67
CA ILE A 126 0.64 -15.87 14.93
C ILE A 126 0.70 -14.85 16.08
N LEU A 127 0.98 -13.58 15.76
CA LEU A 127 1.03 -12.49 16.74
C LEU A 127 -0.27 -11.69 16.84
N ASN A 128 -1.32 -12.06 16.09
CA ASN A 128 -2.58 -11.31 15.97
C ASN A 128 -2.36 -9.82 15.63
N VAL A 129 -1.35 -9.53 14.80
CA VAL A 129 -1.08 -8.18 14.29
C VAL A 129 -1.93 -7.94 13.06
N ARG A 130 -2.66 -6.82 13.04
CA ARG A 130 -3.53 -6.44 11.92
C ARG A 130 -2.94 -5.26 11.17
N LYS A 131 -3.35 -5.06 9.93
CA LYS A 131 -3.07 -3.80 9.23
C LYS A 131 -4.04 -2.73 9.72
N TYR A 132 -3.53 -1.59 10.15
CA TYR A 132 -4.34 -0.40 10.35
C TYR A 132 -4.84 0.09 8.98
N GLU A 133 -6.15 0.11 8.81
CA GLU A 133 -6.79 0.82 7.71
C GLU A 133 -7.31 2.14 8.29
N GLY A 134 -6.99 3.27 7.63
CA GLY A 134 -7.45 4.59 8.05
C GLY A 134 -8.98 4.66 8.17
N PRO A 135 -9.54 5.71 8.80
CA PRO A 135 -10.99 5.88 8.88
C PRO A 135 -11.56 5.79 7.46
N ALA A 136 -12.36 4.74 7.22
CA ALA A 136 -13.05 4.60 5.96
C ALA A 136 -13.85 5.88 5.69
N THR A 137 -13.88 6.34 4.44
CA THR A 137 -14.87 7.33 4.02
C THR A 137 -16.23 6.88 4.57
N PRO A 138 -16.95 7.73 5.33
CA PRO A 138 -18.13 7.31 6.04
C PRO A 138 -19.11 6.67 5.06
N SER A 139 -19.26 5.35 5.16
CA SER A 139 -20.40 4.68 4.58
C SER A 139 -21.61 5.17 5.35
N PRO A 140 -22.73 5.51 4.68
CA PRO A 140 -23.96 5.84 5.40
C PRO A 140 -24.26 4.71 6.38
N SER A 141 -24.48 5.11 7.64
CA SER A 141 -24.89 4.24 8.74
C SER A 141 -26.17 3.51 8.34
N LEU A 142 -26.03 2.27 7.88
CA LEU A 142 -27.13 1.36 7.67
C LEU A 142 -26.95 0.22 8.66
N ASP A 143 -28.02 -0.08 9.40
CA ASP A 143 -28.13 -1.21 10.33
C ASP A 143 -27.50 -2.46 9.70
N SER A 144 -26.32 -2.84 10.23
CA SER A 144 -25.48 -3.86 9.61
C SER A 144 -26.10 -5.27 9.61
N ALA A 145 -27.24 -5.43 10.28
CA ALA A 145 -27.96 -6.69 10.44
C ALA A 145 -28.85 -7.08 9.24
N LEU A 146 -29.14 -6.19 8.28
CA LEU A 146 -30.17 -6.45 7.24
C LEU A 146 -29.70 -6.40 5.77
N SER A 147 -28.43 -6.10 5.49
CA SER A 147 -27.92 -6.03 4.10
C SER A 147 -26.91 -7.13 3.77
N THR A 148 -27.07 -7.74 2.60
CA THR A 148 -26.11 -8.69 2.02
C THR A 148 -24.72 -8.06 1.90
N PRO A 149 -23.61 -8.79 2.12
CA PRO A 149 -22.26 -8.28 1.86
C PRO A 149 -22.05 -8.01 0.37
N LEU A 150 -21.19 -7.02 0.07
CA LEU A 150 -20.72 -6.83 -1.31
C LEU A 150 -19.86 -8.03 -1.76
N PRO A 151 -19.91 -8.38 -3.05
CA PRO A 151 -19.03 -9.41 -3.60
C PRO A 151 -17.54 -9.06 -3.42
N ASP A 152 -16.74 -10.10 -3.27
CA ASP A 152 -15.28 -9.99 -3.17
C ASP A 152 -14.65 -9.44 -4.46
N PHE A 153 -13.47 -8.83 -4.32
CA PHE A 153 -12.66 -8.43 -5.46
C PHE A 153 -12.33 -9.66 -6.33
N PRO A 154 -12.47 -9.58 -7.67
CA PRO A 154 -12.26 -10.75 -8.53
C PRO A 154 -10.86 -11.36 -8.39
N PRO A 155 -10.72 -12.66 -8.10
CA PRO A 155 -9.44 -13.27 -7.76
C PRO A 155 -8.47 -13.37 -8.96
N PHE A 156 -8.97 -13.28 -10.19
CA PHE A 156 -8.18 -13.31 -11.43
C PHE A 156 -7.59 -11.95 -11.81
N ILE A 157 -7.83 -10.89 -11.02
CA ILE A 157 -7.21 -9.58 -11.17
C ILE A 157 -6.32 -9.32 -9.96
N PRO A 158 -5.04 -8.99 -10.13
CA PRO A 158 -4.18 -8.62 -9.02
C PRO A 158 -4.65 -7.30 -8.38
N ARG A 159 -4.56 -7.20 -7.06
CA ARG A 159 -4.78 -5.94 -6.36
C ARG A 159 -3.64 -4.96 -6.62
N THR A 160 -3.91 -3.69 -6.34
CA THR A 160 -3.05 -2.54 -6.68
C THR A 160 -1.92 -2.26 -5.68
N GLU A 161 -1.67 -3.20 -4.76
CA GLU A 161 -0.61 -3.07 -3.76
C GLU A 161 0.77 -3.00 -4.43
N GLN A 162 1.66 -2.20 -3.84
CA GLN A 162 3.03 -1.99 -4.29
C GLN A 162 3.96 -2.08 -3.09
N GLU A 163 5.06 -2.82 -3.25
CA GLU A 163 6.07 -3.00 -2.22
C GLU A 163 6.80 -1.68 -1.93
N ARG A 164 7.15 -1.42 -0.67
CA ARG A 164 7.95 -0.25 -0.28
C ARG A 164 9.42 -0.50 -0.61
N VAL A 165 10.09 0.53 -1.13
CA VAL A 165 11.52 0.46 -1.51
C VAL A 165 12.43 0.06 -0.34
N GLN A 166 12.06 0.39 0.89
CA GLN A 166 12.80 0.00 2.09
C GLN A 166 12.89 -1.51 2.31
N ASN A 167 11.95 -2.28 1.76
CA ASN A 167 11.95 -3.75 1.79
C ASN A 167 12.77 -4.37 0.65
N LEU A 168 13.41 -3.55 -0.18
CA LEU A 168 14.16 -3.95 -1.37
C LEU A 168 15.62 -3.47 -1.26
N PRO A 169 16.40 -3.92 -0.26
CA PRO A 169 17.76 -3.42 -0.01
C PRO A 169 18.72 -3.65 -1.19
N ASN A 170 18.44 -4.65 -2.04
CA ASN A 170 19.21 -5.00 -3.24
C ASN A 170 18.61 -4.43 -4.54
N VAL A 171 17.66 -3.49 -4.48
CA VAL A 171 16.96 -2.98 -5.69
C VAL A 171 17.92 -2.44 -6.75
N PHE A 172 19.01 -1.78 -6.33
CA PHE A 172 20.00 -1.22 -7.26
C PHE A 172 20.93 -2.28 -7.86
N SER A 173 21.36 -3.28 -7.09
CA SER A 173 22.18 -4.36 -7.64
C SER A 173 21.37 -5.26 -8.57
N ALA A 174 20.09 -5.47 -8.29
CA ALA A 174 19.20 -6.29 -9.11
C ALA A 174 18.64 -5.56 -10.35
N HIS A 175 18.38 -4.25 -10.25
CA HIS A 175 17.64 -3.51 -11.27
C HIS A 175 18.25 -2.14 -11.65
N GLY A 176 19.47 -1.84 -11.23
CA GLY A 176 20.09 -0.52 -11.42
C GLY A 176 20.14 -0.04 -12.88
N SER A 177 20.44 -0.93 -13.82
CA SER A 177 20.48 -0.63 -15.26
C SER A 177 19.12 -0.70 -15.95
N GLU A 178 18.10 -1.22 -15.28
CA GLU A 178 16.76 -1.37 -15.85
C GLU A 178 16.03 -0.03 -15.91
N ILE A 179 15.25 0.15 -16.97
CA ILE A 179 14.47 1.38 -17.18
C ILE A 179 13.15 1.29 -16.42
N PHE A 180 12.84 2.32 -15.65
CA PHE A 180 11.58 2.48 -14.93
C PHE A 180 10.82 3.72 -15.41
N GLN A 181 9.50 3.62 -15.47
CA GLN A 181 8.59 4.75 -15.41
C GLN A 181 8.53 5.24 -13.96
N GLU A 182 8.82 6.52 -13.72
CA GLU A 182 8.56 7.20 -12.44
C GLU A 182 7.23 7.96 -12.56
N SER A 183 6.30 7.75 -11.63
CA SER A 183 5.04 8.49 -11.57
C SER A 183 4.73 8.98 -10.16
N THR A 184 3.93 10.04 -10.04
CA THR A 184 3.37 10.46 -8.74
C THR A 184 2.51 9.34 -8.17
N LYS A 185 2.70 9.02 -6.89
CA LYS A 185 1.72 8.25 -6.13
C LYS A 185 0.63 9.21 -5.67
N MET A 186 -0.57 9.02 -6.24
CA MET A 186 -1.74 9.81 -5.91
C MET A 186 -2.36 9.30 -4.61
N ASP A 187 -2.94 10.21 -3.82
CA ASP A 187 -3.61 9.90 -2.55
C ASP A 187 -5.12 9.93 -2.75
N GLY A 188 -5.71 8.77 -3.03
CA GLY A 188 -7.13 8.62 -3.26
C GLY A 188 -7.64 7.25 -2.83
N SER A 189 -8.55 6.71 -3.62
CA SER A 189 -9.04 5.35 -3.44
C SER A 189 -8.79 4.53 -4.69
N SER A 190 -8.10 3.40 -4.53
CA SER A 190 -7.87 2.46 -5.62
C SER A 190 -9.19 2.02 -6.25
N MET A 191 -9.30 2.21 -7.55
CA MET A 191 -10.45 1.86 -8.36
C MET A 191 -10.02 0.95 -9.51
N THR A 192 -10.76 -0.14 -9.72
CA THR A 192 -10.58 -1.02 -10.88
C THR A 192 -11.86 -1.03 -11.68
N VAL A 193 -11.77 -0.90 -13.00
CA VAL A 193 -12.88 -1.16 -13.92
C VAL A 193 -12.40 -2.25 -14.86
N PHE A 194 -13.17 -3.31 -15.05
CA PHE A 194 -12.78 -4.39 -15.94
C PHE A 194 -13.90 -4.75 -16.90
N TYR A 195 -13.51 -5.36 -18.02
CA TYR A 195 -14.40 -6.07 -18.92
C TYR A 195 -13.93 -7.52 -19.01
N LEU A 196 -14.90 -8.44 -18.99
CA LEU A 196 -14.71 -9.86 -19.17
C LEU A 196 -15.82 -10.35 -20.10
N ASP A 197 -15.43 -10.90 -21.25
CA ASP A 197 -16.37 -11.47 -22.20
C ASP A 197 -17.15 -12.62 -21.55
N LYS A 198 -18.46 -12.69 -21.81
CA LYS A 198 -19.35 -13.72 -21.24
C LYS A 198 -18.94 -15.15 -21.60
N SER A 199 -18.25 -15.33 -22.73
CA SER A 199 -17.69 -16.61 -23.17
C SER A 199 -16.44 -17.03 -22.41
N SER A 200 -15.79 -16.10 -21.68
CA SER A 200 -14.67 -16.44 -20.80
C SER A 200 -15.13 -17.41 -19.72
N PRO A 201 -14.39 -18.50 -19.44
CA PRO A 201 -14.71 -19.40 -18.32
C PRO A 201 -14.75 -18.68 -16.96
N LEU A 202 -14.03 -17.57 -16.83
CA LEU A 202 -13.99 -16.75 -15.62
C LEU A 202 -15.29 -15.99 -15.36
N SER A 203 -16.16 -15.83 -16.37
CA SER A 203 -17.44 -15.10 -16.26
C SER A 203 -18.36 -15.73 -15.22
N GLN A 204 -18.28 -17.05 -15.03
CA GLN A 204 -19.06 -17.79 -14.04
C GLN A 204 -18.71 -17.42 -12.59
N THR A 205 -17.51 -16.89 -12.36
CA THR A 205 -17.08 -16.43 -11.03
C THR A 205 -17.58 -15.01 -10.72
N LEU A 206 -18.16 -14.32 -11.70
CA LEU A 206 -18.74 -13.00 -11.50
C LEU A 206 -20.10 -13.08 -10.80
N PRO A 207 -20.43 -12.07 -9.96
CA PRO A 207 -21.78 -11.86 -9.46
C PRO A 207 -22.79 -11.74 -10.60
N ASP A 208 -24.00 -12.25 -10.38
CA ASP A 208 -25.06 -12.26 -11.41
C ASP A 208 -25.36 -10.85 -11.92
N GLU A 209 -25.27 -9.83 -11.06
CA GLU A 209 -25.55 -8.43 -11.39
C GLU A 209 -24.64 -7.84 -12.47
N ILE A 210 -23.44 -8.39 -12.65
CA ILE A 210 -22.46 -7.91 -13.63
C ILE A 210 -22.08 -8.96 -14.67
N ARG A 211 -22.47 -10.24 -14.48
CA ARG A 211 -22.08 -11.36 -15.34
C ARG A 211 -22.52 -11.14 -16.79
N ASP A 212 -23.76 -10.75 -17.01
CA ASP A 212 -24.33 -10.62 -18.36
C ASP A 212 -23.70 -9.48 -19.17
N VAL A 213 -23.35 -8.39 -18.47
CA VAL A 213 -22.72 -7.20 -19.08
C VAL A 213 -21.21 -7.41 -19.23
N GLY A 214 -20.60 -8.24 -18.37
CA GLY A 214 -19.16 -8.48 -18.33
C GLY A 214 -18.35 -7.33 -17.73
N VAL A 215 -18.99 -6.22 -17.33
CA VAL A 215 -18.32 -5.03 -16.81
C VAL A 215 -18.47 -4.94 -15.30
N GLY A 216 -17.35 -4.92 -14.59
CA GLY A 216 -17.33 -4.69 -13.14
C GLY A 216 -16.57 -3.43 -12.75
N VAL A 217 -17.00 -2.82 -11.65
CA VAL A 217 -16.31 -1.70 -10.98
C VAL A 217 -15.97 -2.16 -9.57
N CYS A 218 -14.73 -1.96 -9.14
CA CYS A 218 -14.25 -2.38 -7.83
C CYS A 218 -13.58 -1.23 -7.08
N SER A 219 -13.77 -1.21 -5.77
CA SER A 219 -12.85 -0.55 -4.85
C SER A 219 -11.62 -1.44 -4.63
N ARG A 220 -10.72 -1.06 -3.70
CA ARG A 220 -9.55 -1.87 -3.32
C ARG A 220 -9.90 -3.33 -2.97
N ASN A 221 -11.07 -3.56 -2.37
CA ASN A 221 -11.39 -4.85 -1.76
C ASN A 221 -12.68 -5.52 -2.22
N ARG A 222 -13.58 -4.80 -2.89
CA ARG A 222 -14.95 -5.28 -3.18
C ARG A 222 -15.45 -4.77 -4.52
N VAL A 223 -16.24 -5.58 -5.21
CA VAL A 223 -17.06 -5.12 -6.33
C VAL A 223 -18.10 -4.12 -5.82
N GLN A 224 -18.31 -3.04 -6.56
CA GLN A 224 -19.29 -2.00 -6.27
C GLN A 224 -20.52 -2.24 -7.15
N ILE A 225 -21.60 -2.73 -6.55
CA ILE A 225 -22.87 -3.01 -7.22
C ILE A 225 -23.75 -1.76 -7.16
N GLU A 226 -24.28 -1.33 -8.31
CA GLU A 226 -25.16 -0.18 -8.38
C GLU A 226 -26.43 -0.40 -7.54
N ASN A 227 -26.89 0.65 -6.84
CA ASN A 227 -28.03 0.61 -5.91
C ASN A 227 -27.86 -0.29 -4.67
N HIS A 228 -26.71 -0.97 -4.51
CA HIS A 228 -26.45 -1.73 -3.30
C HIS A 228 -26.11 -0.77 -2.13
N PRO A 229 -26.73 -0.92 -0.95
CA PRO A 229 -26.59 0.03 0.17
C PRO A 229 -25.16 0.16 0.73
N ARG A 230 -24.33 -0.87 0.56
CA ARG A 230 -22.90 -0.87 0.97
C ARG A 230 -21.94 -0.41 -0.13
N SER A 231 -22.42 -0.18 -1.35
CA SER A 231 -21.58 0.35 -2.43
C SER A 231 -21.31 1.82 -2.21
N GLN A 232 -20.14 2.26 -2.63
CA GLN A 232 -19.77 3.67 -2.66
C GLN A 232 -20.17 4.28 -4.01
N PRO A 233 -21.17 5.18 -4.07
CA PRO A 233 -21.73 5.65 -5.34
C PRO A 233 -20.73 6.29 -6.29
N LEU A 234 -19.70 6.92 -5.73
CA LEU A 234 -18.67 7.62 -6.48
C LEU A 234 -17.94 6.71 -7.49
N PHE A 235 -17.76 5.43 -7.18
CA PHE A 235 -17.03 4.49 -8.06
C PHE A 235 -17.76 4.24 -9.37
N TYR A 236 -19.01 3.75 -9.30
CA TYR A 236 -19.76 3.42 -10.52
C TYR A 236 -20.22 4.68 -11.26
N THR A 237 -20.53 5.77 -10.56
CA THR A 237 -20.86 7.05 -11.23
C THR A 237 -19.68 7.62 -11.99
N THR A 238 -18.46 7.54 -11.45
CA THR A 238 -17.25 7.94 -12.17
C THR A 238 -17.00 7.06 -13.40
N ALA A 239 -17.11 5.73 -13.27
CA ALA A 239 -16.96 4.81 -14.40
C ALA A 239 -17.99 5.06 -15.52
N ARG A 240 -19.22 5.42 -15.15
CA ARG A 240 -20.28 5.80 -16.10
C ARG A 240 -19.99 7.13 -16.78
N ALA A 241 -19.63 8.16 -16.01
CA ALA A 241 -19.34 9.50 -16.52
C ALA A 241 -18.17 9.50 -17.52
N LEU A 242 -17.15 8.68 -17.27
CA LEU A 242 -16.01 8.48 -18.17
C LEU A 242 -16.30 7.53 -19.34
N GLY A 243 -17.51 6.96 -19.42
CA GLY A 243 -17.88 6.03 -20.49
C GLY A 243 -17.14 4.68 -20.48
N LEU A 244 -16.37 4.38 -19.42
CA LEU A 244 -15.48 3.21 -19.35
C LEU A 244 -16.22 1.89 -19.56
N HIS A 245 -17.44 1.77 -19.02
CA HIS A 245 -18.31 0.61 -19.23
C HIS A 245 -18.62 0.32 -20.70
N LYS A 246 -18.76 1.36 -21.55
CA LYS A 246 -18.99 1.20 -22.99
C LYS A 246 -17.69 1.00 -23.74
N THR A 247 -16.67 1.78 -23.40
CA THR A 247 -15.37 1.76 -24.09
C THR A 247 -14.68 0.41 -23.93
N LEU A 248 -14.64 -0.16 -22.72
CA LEU A 248 -14.01 -1.46 -22.47
C LEU A 248 -14.76 -2.59 -23.18
N ALA A 249 -16.09 -2.60 -23.11
CA ALA A 249 -16.90 -3.57 -23.83
C ALA A 249 -16.71 -3.48 -25.36
N LYS A 250 -16.57 -2.26 -25.90
CA LYS A 250 -16.29 -2.03 -27.33
C LYS A 250 -14.89 -2.51 -27.74
N ILE A 251 -13.89 -2.39 -26.85
CA ILE A 251 -12.54 -2.93 -27.09
C ILE A 251 -12.60 -4.47 -27.17
N GLY A 252 -13.49 -5.11 -26.40
CA GLY A 252 -13.76 -6.54 -26.53
C GLY A 252 -12.61 -7.44 -26.09
N ARG A 253 -11.71 -6.93 -25.22
CA ARG A 253 -10.61 -7.70 -24.63
C ARG A 253 -10.84 -7.88 -23.14
N ASN A 254 -10.51 -9.05 -22.59
CA ASN A 254 -10.59 -9.31 -21.16
C ASN A 254 -9.47 -8.53 -20.44
N ILE A 255 -9.80 -7.33 -19.96
CA ILE A 255 -8.82 -6.43 -19.35
C ILE A 255 -9.39 -5.76 -18.10
N ALA A 256 -8.50 -5.45 -17.17
CA ALA A 256 -8.81 -4.61 -16.02
C ALA A 256 -7.95 -3.34 -16.07
N ILE A 257 -8.58 -2.18 -16.03
CA ILE A 257 -7.91 -0.90 -15.85
C ILE A 257 -7.89 -0.54 -14.38
N GLN A 258 -6.75 -0.09 -13.89
CA GLN A 258 -6.52 0.25 -12.50
C GLN A 258 -5.99 1.66 -12.39
N GLY A 259 -6.60 2.42 -11.49
CA GLY A 259 -6.28 3.82 -11.29
C GLY A 259 -6.65 4.28 -9.89
N GLU A 260 -6.31 5.52 -9.61
CA GLU A 260 -6.64 6.16 -8.36
C GLU A 260 -7.84 7.09 -8.58
N LEU A 261 -8.92 6.86 -7.83
CA LEU A 261 -10.05 7.77 -7.76
C LEU A 261 -9.72 8.85 -6.74
N CYS A 262 -9.50 10.07 -7.21
CA CYS A 262 -9.16 11.23 -6.41
C CYS A 262 -10.28 12.26 -6.49
N GLY A 263 -10.38 13.14 -5.49
CA GLY A 263 -11.31 14.25 -5.55
C GLY A 263 -11.60 14.88 -4.20
N SER A 264 -12.44 15.91 -4.24
CA SER A 264 -12.71 16.78 -3.10
C SER A 264 -13.36 16.11 -1.89
N SER A 265 -13.98 14.93 -2.07
CA SER A 265 -14.58 14.14 -0.98
C SER A 265 -13.79 12.86 -0.64
N VAL A 266 -12.63 12.64 -1.26
CA VAL A 266 -11.83 11.43 -1.11
C VAL A 266 -10.55 11.73 -0.33
N GLN A 267 -10.20 10.89 0.65
CA GLN A 267 -8.95 10.97 1.45
C GLN A 267 -8.62 12.38 1.95
N SER A 268 -9.59 13.03 2.59
CA SER A 268 -9.44 14.40 3.11
C SER A 268 -9.01 15.44 2.06
N ASN A 269 -9.19 15.12 0.77
CA ASN A 269 -8.77 15.93 -0.36
C ASN A 269 -7.29 16.34 -0.29
N PHE A 270 -6.41 15.37 0.00
CA PHE A 270 -4.97 15.62 0.17
C PHE A 270 -4.37 16.41 -1.00
N GLU A 271 -4.81 16.09 -2.20
CA GLU A 271 -4.37 16.68 -3.46
C GLU A 271 -5.03 18.02 -3.81
N GLY A 272 -6.00 18.50 -3.03
CA GLY A 272 -6.54 19.86 -3.16
C GLY A 272 -7.45 20.11 -4.36
N PHE A 273 -8.24 19.11 -4.77
CA PHE A 273 -9.28 19.25 -5.78
C PHE A 273 -10.35 20.27 -5.39
N ALA A 274 -10.89 20.99 -6.37
CA ALA A 274 -12.00 21.90 -6.16
C ALA A 274 -13.26 21.15 -5.68
N LYS A 275 -14.08 21.80 -4.84
CA LYS A 275 -15.29 21.19 -4.27
C LYS A 275 -16.19 20.61 -5.38
N GLY A 276 -16.60 19.35 -5.22
CA GLY A 276 -17.43 18.61 -6.17
C GLY A 276 -16.67 17.92 -7.30
N THR A 277 -15.38 18.22 -7.48
CA THR A 277 -14.57 17.60 -8.55
C THR A 277 -13.97 16.28 -8.11
N HIS A 278 -14.02 15.30 -9.02
CA HIS A 278 -13.50 13.95 -8.87
C HIS A 278 -12.95 13.49 -10.21
N SER A 279 -11.86 12.72 -10.19
CA SER A 279 -11.19 12.23 -11.38
C SER A 279 -10.59 10.86 -11.12
N PHE A 280 -10.56 10.04 -12.17
CA PHE A 280 -9.89 8.74 -12.16
C PHE A 280 -8.56 8.88 -12.90
N PHE A 281 -7.47 8.62 -12.21
CA PHE A 281 -6.12 8.65 -12.76
C PHE A 281 -5.63 7.24 -13.02
N LEU A 282 -5.60 6.84 -14.30
CA LEU A 282 -5.08 5.54 -14.72
C LEU A 282 -3.61 5.38 -14.32
N PHE A 283 -3.24 4.21 -13.82
CA PHE A 283 -1.83 3.87 -13.62
C PHE A 283 -1.44 2.49 -14.17
N ALA A 284 -2.38 1.58 -14.42
CA ALA A 284 -2.09 0.25 -14.96
C ALA A 284 -3.25 -0.31 -15.77
N VAL A 285 -2.91 -1.19 -16.71
CA VAL A 285 -3.85 -2.06 -17.42
C VAL A 285 -3.33 -3.48 -17.23
N TYR A 286 -4.21 -4.38 -16.81
CA TYR A 286 -3.93 -5.79 -16.62
C TYR A 286 -4.67 -6.58 -17.71
N ASP A 287 -3.92 -7.39 -18.46
CA ASP A 287 -4.48 -8.36 -19.38
C ASP A 287 -4.90 -9.60 -18.59
N ILE A 288 -6.20 -9.88 -18.56
CA ILE A 288 -6.77 -10.97 -17.77
C ILE A 288 -6.47 -12.32 -18.43
N ASP A 289 -6.44 -12.37 -19.76
CA ASP A 289 -6.18 -13.63 -20.47
C ASP A 289 -4.69 -14.01 -20.36
N GLU A 290 -3.80 -13.05 -20.52
CA GLU A 290 -2.35 -13.27 -20.45
C GLU A 290 -1.78 -13.20 -19.02
N GLN A 291 -2.63 -12.88 -18.03
CA GLN A 291 -2.27 -12.75 -16.61
C GLN A 291 -1.03 -11.87 -16.38
N ARG A 292 -0.98 -10.72 -17.06
CA ARG A 292 0.16 -9.78 -16.96
C ARG A 292 -0.27 -8.33 -17.07
N TYR A 293 0.51 -7.46 -16.43
CA TYR A 293 0.41 -6.03 -16.68
C TYR A 293 0.95 -5.66 -18.05
N LEU A 294 0.31 -4.70 -18.70
CA LEU A 294 0.84 -4.11 -19.93
C LEU A 294 2.05 -3.20 -19.60
N PRO A 295 2.98 -3.02 -20.56
CA PRO A 295 4.12 -2.12 -20.39
C PRO A 295 3.68 -0.71 -19.96
N PRO A 296 4.26 -0.10 -18.91
CA PRO A 296 3.79 1.18 -18.36
C PRO A 296 3.77 2.33 -19.37
N ARG A 297 4.72 2.34 -20.32
CA ARG A 297 4.73 3.34 -21.39
C ARG A 297 3.54 3.19 -22.33
N GLU A 298 3.18 1.95 -22.68
CA GLU A 298 2.00 1.68 -23.49
C GLU A 298 0.73 2.14 -22.78
N VAL A 299 0.63 1.87 -21.48
CA VAL A 299 -0.51 2.31 -20.65
C VAL A 299 -0.65 3.85 -20.69
N HIS A 300 0.45 4.56 -20.49
CA HIS A 300 0.47 6.02 -20.48
C HIS A 300 0.19 6.64 -21.86
N GLU A 301 0.88 6.18 -22.91
CA GLU A 301 0.88 6.84 -24.22
C GLU A 301 -0.22 6.35 -25.17
N LYS A 302 -0.79 5.16 -24.92
CA LYS A 302 -1.84 4.57 -25.79
C LYS A 302 -3.14 4.34 -25.05
N TRP A 303 -3.11 3.68 -23.90
CA TRP A 303 -4.36 3.29 -23.22
C TRP A 303 -5.07 4.46 -22.57
N ALA A 304 -4.38 5.35 -21.85
CA ALA A 304 -5.00 6.53 -21.28
C ALA A 304 -5.74 7.38 -22.35
N PRO A 305 -5.10 7.74 -23.48
CA PRO A 305 -5.77 8.43 -24.59
C PRO A 305 -6.93 7.63 -25.21
N LEU A 306 -6.74 6.32 -25.45
CA LEU A 306 -7.78 5.44 -26.01
C LEU A 306 -9.04 5.41 -25.12
N LEU A 307 -8.85 5.42 -23.80
CA LEU A 307 -9.92 5.39 -22.81
C LEU A 307 -10.51 6.77 -22.52
N GLY A 308 -9.86 7.86 -22.97
CA GLY A 308 -10.26 9.23 -22.68
C GLY A 308 -10.14 9.59 -21.19
N VAL A 309 -9.15 9.03 -20.49
CA VAL A 309 -8.91 9.27 -19.06
C VAL A 309 -7.53 9.87 -18.82
N GLU A 310 -7.40 10.61 -17.72
CA GLU A 310 -6.09 11.08 -17.27
C GLU A 310 -5.26 9.90 -16.74
N HIS A 311 -3.94 9.97 -16.93
CA HIS A 311 -2.99 9.09 -16.29
C HIS A 311 -2.40 9.78 -15.07
N VAL A 312 -1.98 9.03 -14.05
CA VAL A 312 -1.18 9.60 -12.95
C VAL A 312 0.03 10.36 -13.52
N PRO A 313 0.44 11.51 -12.96
CA PRO A 313 1.54 12.30 -13.52
C PRO A 313 2.82 11.48 -13.67
N VAL A 314 3.36 11.40 -14.90
CA VAL A 314 4.59 10.68 -15.23
C VAL A 314 5.78 11.65 -15.28
N HIS A 315 6.84 11.33 -14.53
CA HIS A 315 8.06 12.15 -14.42
C HIS A 315 9.17 11.73 -15.39
N GLY A 316 8.98 10.61 -16.09
CA GLY A 316 9.84 10.16 -17.18
C GLY A 316 10.16 8.67 -17.12
N TYR A 317 11.08 8.26 -18.01
CA TYR A 317 11.56 6.88 -18.14
C TYR A 317 13.08 6.88 -18.11
N ARG A 318 13.68 6.30 -17.07
CA ARG A 318 15.14 6.35 -16.85
C ARG A 318 15.63 5.05 -16.23
N ALA A 319 16.91 4.75 -16.42
CA ALA A 319 17.54 3.67 -15.68
C ALA A 319 17.53 4.01 -14.17
N LEU A 320 17.33 3.03 -13.30
CA LEU A 320 17.19 3.30 -11.86
C LEU A 320 18.43 3.99 -11.27
N ASN A 321 19.63 3.61 -11.75
CA ASN A 321 20.90 4.23 -11.37
C ASN A 321 21.06 5.70 -11.80
N GLN A 322 20.21 6.20 -12.71
CA GLN A 322 20.15 7.62 -13.07
C GLN A 322 19.24 8.41 -12.13
N VAL A 323 18.41 7.73 -11.34
CA VAL A 323 17.49 8.33 -10.36
C VAL A 323 18.13 8.42 -8.98
N GLY A 324 18.94 7.43 -8.61
CA GLY A 324 19.67 7.38 -7.34
C GLY A 324 20.67 6.23 -7.29
N SER A 325 21.26 6.00 -6.13
CA SER A 325 22.22 4.91 -5.89
C SER A 325 21.90 4.09 -4.64
N THR A 326 21.09 4.63 -3.73
CA THR A 326 20.68 4.00 -2.48
C THR A 326 19.17 4.08 -2.26
N VAL A 327 18.63 3.21 -1.41
CA VAL A 327 17.22 3.27 -0.97
C VAL A 327 16.89 4.65 -0.42
N THR A 328 17.80 5.25 0.35
CA THR A 328 17.67 6.60 0.91
C THR A 328 17.48 7.65 -0.17
N ASP A 329 18.20 7.55 -1.30
CA ASP A 329 18.02 8.47 -2.43
C ASP A 329 16.61 8.39 -3.01
N LEU A 330 16.05 7.18 -3.14
CA LEU A 330 14.69 6.98 -3.66
C LEU A 330 13.62 7.49 -2.69
N VAL A 331 13.82 7.33 -1.38
CA VAL A 331 12.93 7.89 -0.36
C VAL A 331 13.00 9.42 -0.35
N ALA A 332 14.21 10.00 -0.45
CA ALA A 332 14.36 11.45 -0.58
C ALA A 332 13.72 11.98 -1.88
N ARG A 333 13.85 11.22 -2.98
CA ARG A 333 13.21 11.53 -4.27
C ARG A 333 11.69 11.52 -4.17
N ALA A 334 11.08 10.76 -3.26
CA ALA A 334 9.63 10.74 -3.06
C ALA A 334 9.06 12.08 -2.57
N GLU A 335 9.87 12.89 -1.88
CA GLU A 335 9.49 14.25 -1.52
C GLU A 335 9.20 15.11 -2.78
N GLY A 336 8.35 16.12 -2.63
CA GLY A 336 8.08 17.08 -3.70
C GLY A 336 6.62 17.50 -3.80
N LYS A 337 6.31 18.24 -4.87
CA LYS A 337 4.95 18.64 -5.21
C LYS A 337 4.26 17.54 -6.03
N GLY A 338 3.00 17.30 -5.71
CA GLY A 338 2.07 16.50 -6.51
C GLY A 338 1.22 17.43 -7.38
N VAL A 339 -0.04 17.09 -7.54
CA VAL A 339 -1.01 17.89 -8.30
C VAL A 339 -1.51 19.10 -7.49
N ASN A 340 -2.10 20.09 -8.18
CA ASN A 340 -2.68 21.31 -7.61
C ASN A 340 -1.75 22.07 -6.63
N GLY A 341 -0.43 21.96 -6.82
CA GLY A 341 0.58 22.61 -5.98
C GLY A 341 0.72 22.04 -4.56
N ARG A 342 0.00 20.96 -4.21
CA ARG A 342 0.13 20.25 -2.93
C ARG A 342 1.39 19.40 -2.91
N LYS A 343 1.82 18.97 -1.72
CA LYS A 343 2.86 17.93 -1.61
C LYS A 343 2.30 16.61 -2.14
N ARG A 344 3.13 15.74 -2.71
CA ARG A 344 2.74 14.37 -3.08
C ARG A 344 2.89 13.40 -1.91
N GLU A 345 2.13 12.31 -1.94
CA GLU A 345 2.32 11.18 -1.02
C GLU A 345 3.66 10.50 -1.28
N GLY A 346 4.01 10.33 -2.55
CA GLY A 346 5.27 9.72 -2.94
C GLY A 346 5.34 9.49 -4.44
N ILE A 347 6.10 8.46 -4.81
CA ILE A 347 6.32 8.05 -6.21
C ILE A 347 6.23 6.53 -6.34
N VAL A 348 5.83 6.10 -7.53
CA VAL A 348 5.81 4.69 -7.94
C VAL A 348 6.79 4.51 -9.08
N PHE A 349 7.55 3.42 -9.04
CA PHE A 349 8.44 2.98 -10.09
C PHE A 349 7.89 1.71 -10.71
N LYS A 350 7.75 1.68 -12.04
CA LYS A 350 7.36 0.48 -12.79
C LYS A 350 8.36 0.20 -13.88
N ARG A 351 8.97 -0.98 -13.87
CA ARG A 351 9.95 -1.38 -14.89
C ARG A 351 9.29 -1.38 -16.26
N LYS A 352 10.05 -1.05 -17.30
CA LYS A 352 9.53 -0.83 -18.67
C LYS A 352 8.69 -1.99 -19.23
N ASP A 353 8.92 -3.21 -18.75
CA ASP A 353 8.25 -4.44 -19.17
C ASP A 353 6.96 -4.72 -18.38
N GLY A 354 6.69 -3.98 -17.30
CA GLY A 354 5.54 -4.18 -16.43
C GLY A 354 5.69 -5.33 -15.42
N LEU A 355 6.86 -5.98 -15.34
CA LEU A 355 7.06 -7.19 -14.53
C LEU A 355 7.57 -6.93 -13.11
N PHE A 356 8.03 -5.70 -12.83
CA PHE A 356 8.51 -5.33 -11.51
C PHE A 356 8.15 -3.88 -11.19
N SER A 357 7.70 -3.64 -9.97
CA SER A 357 7.32 -2.31 -9.51
C SER A 357 7.42 -2.19 -7.98
N PHE A 358 7.60 -0.96 -7.52
CA PHE A 358 7.68 -0.61 -6.11
C PHE A 358 7.31 0.85 -5.90
N LYS A 359 7.13 1.26 -4.65
CA LYS A 359 6.84 2.65 -4.25
C LYS A 359 7.86 3.18 -3.26
N ALA A 360 8.10 4.47 -3.32
CA ALA A 360 8.76 5.24 -2.28
C ALA A 360 7.77 6.29 -1.75
N ILE A 361 7.55 6.29 -0.44
CA ILE A 361 6.62 7.22 0.22
C ILE A 361 7.41 8.36 0.87
N SER A 362 6.91 9.58 0.76
CA SER A 362 7.48 10.76 1.41
C SER A 362 7.40 10.62 2.93
N ASN A 363 8.53 10.80 3.60
CA ASN A 363 8.56 10.82 5.06
C ASN A 363 7.83 12.04 5.62
N SER A 364 7.84 13.18 4.89
CA SER A 364 7.05 14.35 5.30
C SER A 364 5.54 14.14 5.18
N TYR A 365 5.09 13.32 4.23
CA TYR A 365 3.71 12.85 4.16
C TYR A 365 3.37 11.96 5.37
N LEU A 366 4.17 10.92 5.63
CA LEU A 366 3.92 9.95 6.72
C LEU A 366 3.84 10.65 8.09
N LEU A 367 4.80 11.55 8.38
CA LEU A 367 4.83 12.32 9.63
C LEU A 367 3.60 13.22 9.80
N LYS A 368 3.09 13.80 8.71
CA LYS A 368 1.93 14.71 8.77
C LYS A 368 0.63 13.95 9.01
N HIS A 369 0.48 12.76 8.44
CA HIS A 369 -0.75 11.96 8.53
C HIS A 369 -0.71 10.91 9.64
N GLY A 370 0.40 10.84 10.39
CA GLY A 370 0.56 9.91 11.51
C GLY A 370 0.62 8.45 11.06
N GLU A 371 1.18 8.21 9.88
CA GLU A 371 1.35 6.87 9.27
C GLU A 371 2.67 6.23 9.60
#